data_AF-A0A7K7YCW7-F1
#
_entry.id   AF-A0A7K7YCW7-F1
#
_cell.length_a   1.000
_cell.length_b   1.000
_cell.length_c   1.000
_cell.angle_alpha   90.00
_cell.angle_beta   90.00
_cell.angle_gamma   90.00
#
_symmetry.space_group_name_H-M   'P 1'
#
loop_
_entity.id
_entity.type
_entity.pdbx_description
1 polymer ?
#
loop_
_entity_poly.entity_id
_entity_poly.type
_entity_poly.pdbx_seq_one_letter_code
_entity_poly.pdbx_strand_id
1 'polypeptide(L)'
;MKLQLPLLGALLALLPPGRAAQAAELRSFVGCAVREFTFVARKAGCRGLRVTTDACWGRCETWEKPILEPPYIESHHRICTYNETRMVTVKLPRCAPGVDPFYTYPVAIRCDCDICSTATTECET
;
A
#
# COMPACT_ATOMS: atom_id res chain seq x y z
N MET A 1 54.52 36.74 -26.24
CA MET A 1 54.97 35.38 -25.89
C MET A 1 54.01 34.83 -24.84
N LYS A 2 53.41 33.65 -25.10
CA LYS A 2 52.75 32.68 -24.17
C LYS A 2 51.57 33.25 -23.33
N LEU A 3 50.41 32.60 -23.17
CA LEU A 3 50.09 31.18 -22.92
C LEU A 3 48.54 31.07 -23.13
N GLN A 4 47.96 30.26 -24.02
CA GLN A 4 47.54 28.84 -23.83
C GLN A 4 46.93 28.60 -22.42
N LEU A 5 45.71 28.07 -22.19
CA LEU A 5 45.06 26.83 -22.63
C LEU A 5 43.59 26.82 -22.03
N PRO A 6 42.72 25.80 -22.20
CA PRO A 6 41.30 25.96 -22.51
C PRO A 6 40.42 25.62 -21.29
N LEU A 7 39.23 26.23 -21.16
CA LEU A 7 38.23 25.73 -20.21
C LEU A 7 37.47 24.54 -20.82
N LEU A 8 38.14 23.41 -20.91
CA LEU A 8 37.54 22.08 -21.01
C LEU A 8 37.55 21.48 -19.59
N GLY A 9 36.38 21.40 -18.97
CA GLY A 9 36.24 20.62 -17.74
C GLY A 9 35.24 21.22 -16.76
N ALA A 10 34.01 20.70 -16.81
CA ALA A 10 33.18 20.34 -15.65
C ALA A 10 31.69 20.39 -16.03
N LEU A 11 31.25 19.60 -17.01
CA LEU A 11 29.91 19.01 -16.91
C LEU A 11 30.00 17.86 -15.90
N LEU A 12 30.09 18.20 -14.62
CA LEU A 12 29.75 17.24 -13.56
C LEU A 12 28.26 16.95 -13.70
N ALA A 13 27.97 15.69 -14.03
CA ALA A 13 26.63 15.15 -14.07
C ALA A 13 25.89 15.46 -12.76
N LEU A 14 24.85 16.29 -12.86
CA LEU A 14 23.80 16.40 -11.83
C LEU A 14 22.98 15.10 -11.88
N LEU A 15 23.51 14.03 -11.32
CA LEU A 15 22.71 12.86 -10.97
C LEU A 15 21.80 13.29 -9.80
N PRO A 16 20.46 13.21 -9.93
CA PRO A 16 19.58 13.55 -8.83
C PRO A 16 19.81 12.59 -7.66
N PRO A 17 19.70 13.05 -6.40
CA PRO A 17 19.74 12.19 -5.23
C PRO A 17 18.41 11.40 -5.14
N GLY A 18 18.22 10.44 -6.04
CA GLY A 18 16.87 10.03 -6.45
C GLY A 18 16.43 8.65 -5.99
N ARG A 19 16.76 8.20 -4.78
CA ARG A 19 16.12 6.99 -4.19
C ARG A 19 15.83 7.09 -2.68
N ALA A 20 16.67 7.81 -1.92
CA ALA A 20 16.49 7.92 -0.47
C ALA A 20 15.33 8.88 -0.08
N ALA A 21 15.10 9.94 -0.84
CA ALA A 21 14.06 10.94 -0.54
C ALA A 21 12.63 10.36 -0.58
N GLN A 22 12.33 9.51 -1.57
CA GLN A 22 11.00 8.90 -1.76
C GLN A 22 10.61 7.94 -0.63
N ALA A 23 11.58 7.17 -0.11
CA ALA A 23 11.34 6.25 1.00
C ALA A 23 11.13 6.98 2.33
N ALA A 24 11.77 8.14 2.54
CA ALA A 24 11.61 8.96 3.74
C ALA A 24 10.23 9.64 3.78
N GLU A 25 9.72 10.12 2.65
CA GLU A 25 8.41 10.76 2.51
C GLU A 25 7.25 9.78 2.82
N LEU A 26 7.36 8.53 2.36
CA LEU A 26 6.41 7.47 2.69
C LEU A 26 6.40 7.15 4.20
N ARG A 27 7.56 7.21 4.85
CA ARG A 27 7.65 6.97 6.30
C ARG A 27 6.97 8.06 7.11
N SER A 28 6.86 9.30 6.63
CA SER A 28 6.19 10.40 7.33
C SER A 28 4.73 10.64 6.89
N PHE A 29 4.27 10.02 5.79
CA PHE A 29 2.91 10.17 5.28
C PHE A 29 1.82 9.79 6.30
N VAL A 30 0.99 10.77 6.68
CA VAL A 30 -0.25 10.60 7.45
C VAL A 30 -1.42 10.82 6.50
N GLY A 31 -2.32 9.85 6.43
CA GLY A 31 -3.39 9.73 5.44
C GLY A 31 -3.54 8.29 4.99
N CYS A 32 -4.61 8.02 4.24
CA CYS A 32 -4.89 6.72 3.63
C CYS A 32 -4.99 6.90 2.11
N ALA A 33 -4.26 6.08 1.36
CA ALA A 33 -4.15 6.23 -0.09
C ALA A 33 -4.12 4.87 -0.81
N VAL A 34 -4.52 4.89 -2.08
CA VAL A 34 -4.38 3.76 -2.99
C VAL A 34 -2.92 3.64 -3.41
N ARG A 35 -2.35 2.44 -3.30
CA ARG A 35 -0.97 2.14 -3.71
C ARG A 35 -0.84 0.75 -4.30
N GLU A 36 0.17 0.59 -5.15
CA GLU A 36 0.52 -0.71 -5.68
C GLU A 36 1.06 -1.63 -4.58
N PHE A 37 0.47 -2.82 -4.49
CA PHE A 37 0.85 -3.89 -3.58
C PHE A 37 0.96 -5.21 -4.34
N THR A 38 1.92 -6.04 -3.95
CA THR A 38 2.16 -7.34 -4.59
C THR A 38 1.99 -8.46 -3.57
N PHE A 39 1.10 -9.40 -3.88
CA PHE A 39 0.86 -10.59 -3.06
C PHE A 39 0.96 -11.87 -3.89
N VAL A 40 0.89 -13.01 -3.21
CA VAL A 40 0.84 -14.32 -3.87
C VAL A 40 -0.56 -14.89 -3.69
N ALA A 41 -1.34 -14.91 -4.78
CA ALA A 41 -2.64 -15.57 -4.81
C ALA A 41 -2.46 -17.08 -4.66
N ARG A 42 -3.12 -17.67 -3.67
CA ARG A 42 -3.05 -19.09 -3.33
C ARG A 42 -4.44 -19.71 -3.34
N LYS A 43 -4.55 -20.89 -3.95
CA LYS A 43 -5.75 -21.73 -3.94
C LYS A 43 -5.30 -23.18 -3.86
N ALA A 44 -5.95 -23.99 -3.04
CA ALA A 44 -5.62 -25.40 -2.89
C ALA A 44 -5.72 -26.11 -4.26
N GLY A 45 -4.73 -26.95 -4.56
CA GLY A 45 -4.67 -27.69 -5.83
C GLY A 45 -4.12 -26.90 -7.03
N CYS A 46 -3.74 -25.63 -6.86
CA CYS A 46 -3.08 -24.82 -7.90
C CYS A 46 -1.70 -24.32 -7.42
N ARG A 47 -0.82 -23.98 -8.36
CA ARG A 47 0.40 -23.23 -8.01
C ARG A 47 0.06 -21.77 -7.78
N GLY A 48 0.67 -21.18 -6.74
CA GLY A 48 0.52 -19.77 -6.45
C GLY A 48 1.00 -18.85 -7.59
N LEU A 49 0.32 -17.72 -7.74
CA LEU A 49 0.60 -16.67 -8.73
C LEU A 49 0.95 -15.38 -8.01
N ARG A 50 2.05 -14.72 -8.40
CA ARG A 50 2.37 -13.37 -7.92
C ARG A 50 1.48 -12.38 -8.66
N VAL A 51 0.72 -11.59 -7.91
CA VAL A 51 -0.24 -10.60 -8.42
C VAL A 51 0.16 -9.24 -7.88
N THR A 52 0.23 -8.27 -8.78
CA THR A 52 0.43 -6.86 -8.47
C THR A 52 -0.90 -6.14 -8.68
N THR A 53 -1.37 -5.44 -7.67
CA THR A 53 -2.69 -4.80 -7.65
C THR A 53 -2.67 -3.52 -6.83
N ASP A 54 -3.66 -2.66 -7.02
CA ASP A 54 -3.91 -1.53 -6.15
C ASP A 54 -4.61 -1.98 -4.85
N ALA A 55 -4.09 -1.50 -3.71
CA ALA A 55 -4.58 -1.76 -2.36
C ALA A 55 -4.48 -0.51 -1.49
N CYS A 56 -5.14 -0.53 -0.33
CA CYS A 56 -5.10 0.60 0.62
C CYS A 56 -3.87 0.55 1.51
N TRP A 57 -3.22 1.70 1.67
CA TRP A 57 -2.04 1.84 2.51
C TRP A 57 -1.94 3.25 3.10
N GLY A 58 -1.53 3.34 4.36
CA GLY A 58 -1.38 4.63 5.03
C GLY A 58 -1.40 4.53 6.53
N ARG A 59 -1.50 5.68 7.19
CA ARG A 59 -1.65 5.82 8.64
C ARG A 59 -2.73 6.83 8.94
N CYS A 60 -3.70 6.43 9.75
CA CYS A 60 -4.80 7.28 10.15
C CYS A 60 -4.53 7.91 11.51
N GLU A 61 -5.07 9.10 11.72
CA GLU A 61 -5.02 9.75 13.02
C GLU A 61 -5.94 9.02 14.00
N THR A 62 -5.38 8.69 15.16
CA THR A 62 -6.08 8.08 16.27
C THR A 62 -5.79 8.85 17.54
N TRP A 63 -6.75 8.86 18.46
CA TRP A 63 -6.59 9.51 19.75
C TRP A 63 -7.52 8.89 20.77
N GLU A 64 -7.16 9.05 22.04
CA GLU A 64 -7.99 8.72 23.18
C GLU A 64 -8.08 9.95 24.08
N LYS A 65 -9.29 10.32 24.46
CA LYS A 65 -9.55 11.48 25.29
C LYS A 65 -10.09 11.02 26.64
N PRO A 66 -9.40 11.33 27.74
CA PRO A 66 -9.94 11.09 29.07
C PRO A 66 -11.23 11.90 29.29
N ILE A 67 -12.24 11.26 29.85
CA ILE A 67 -13.52 11.88 30.23
C ILE A 67 -13.82 11.58 31.71
N LEU A 68 -14.59 12.45 32.37
CA LEU A 68 -14.84 12.36 33.82
C LEU A 68 -15.87 11.27 34.17
N GLU A 69 -16.77 10.96 33.24
CA GLU A 69 -17.83 9.97 33.41
C GLU A 69 -17.42 8.63 32.79
N PRO A 70 -17.87 7.48 33.34
CA PRO A 70 -17.69 6.18 32.69
C PRO A 70 -18.15 6.23 31.23
N PRO A 71 -17.38 5.66 30.27
CA PRO A 71 -16.28 4.71 30.43
C PRO A 71 -14.89 5.34 30.70
N TYR A 72 -14.81 6.62 31.07
CA TYR A 72 -13.59 7.38 31.41
C TYR A 72 -12.63 7.64 30.24
N ILE A 73 -12.83 7.01 29.09
CA ILE A 73 -12.07 7.22 27.86
C ILE A 73 -13.04 7.30 26.67
N GLU A 74 -12.89 8.34 25.87
CA GLU A 74 -13.48 8.48 24.54
C GLU A 74 -12.40 8.13 23.51
N SER A 75 -12.51 6.97 22.86
CA SER A 75 -11.52 6.47 21.89
C SER A 75 -11.95 6.75 20.43
N HIS A 76 -11.05 7.29 19.64
CA HIS A 76 -11.18 7.49 18.20
C HIS A 76 -10.14 6.64 17.46
N HIS A 77 -10.50 5.38 17.20
CA HIS A 77 -9.64 4.42 16.52
C HIS A 77 -10.11 4.21 15.08
N ARG A 78 -9.37 4.78 14.14
CA ARG A 78 -9.58 4.63 12.68
C ARG A 78 -8.42 3.85 12.06
N ILE A 79 -8.74 3.04 11.07
CA ILE A 79 -7.77 2.30 10.26
C ILE A 79 -7.83 2.76 8.80
N CYS A 80 -6.75 2.57 8.07
CA CYS A 80 -6.75 2.78 6.62
C CYS A 80 -7.38 1.55 5.96
N THR A 81 -8.57 1.72 5.37
CA THR A 81 -9.34 0.61 4.80
C THR A 81 -9.93 0.97 3.44
N TYR A 82 -10.46 -0.04 2.77
CA TYR A 82 -11.13 0.10 1.48
C TYR A 82 -12.47 0.81 1.67
N ASN A 83 -12.66 1.90 0.93
CA ASN A 83 -13.96 2.54 0.81
C ASN A 83 -14.73 2.01 -0.42
N GLU A 84 -14.04 1.96 -1.56
CA GLU A 84 -14.60 1.50 -2.82
C GLU A 84 -13.66 0.47 -3.46
N THR A 85 -14.24 -0.65 -3.90
CA THR A 85 -13.48 -1.76 -4.50
C THR A 85 -14.14 -2.27 -5.77
N ARG A 86 -13.33 -2.88 -6.63
CA ARG A 86 -13.79 -3.72 -7.75
C ARG A 86 -13.23 -5.12 -7.60
N MET A 87 -14.06 -6.13 -7.87
CA MET A 87 -13.61 -7.52 -7.88
C MET A 87 -12.94 -7.85 -9.20
N VAL A 88 -11.77 -8.46 -9.15
CA VAL A 88 -10.99 -8.89 -10.32
C VAL A 88 -10.68 -10.38 -10.19
N THR A 89 -10.76 -11.09 -11.31
CA THR A 89 -10.47 -12.54 -11.38
C THR A 89 -9.21 -12.78 -12.20
N VAL A 90 -8.31 -13.62 -11.68
CA VAL A 90 -7.11 -14.09 -12.36
C VAL A 90 -7.11 -15.61 -12.48
N LYS A 91 -6.39 -16.15 -13.46
CA LYS A 91 -6.24 -17.59 -13.66
C LYS A 91 -4.92 -18.08 -13.05
N LEU A 92 -5.01 -18.99 -12.10
CA LEU A 92 -3.84 -19.60 -11.46
C LEU A 92 -3.18 -20.66 -12.37
N PRO A 93 -1.84 -20.76 -12.37
CA PRO A 93 -1.13 -21.75 -13.17
C PRO A 93 -1.12 -23.12 -12.50
N ARG A 94 -0.98 -24.18 -13.32
CA ARG A 94 -0.71 -25.56 -12.89
C ARG A 94 -1.67 -26.06 -11.80
N CYS A 95 -2.96 -26.03 -12.12
CA CYS A 95 -3.99 -26.63 -11.28
C CYS A 95 -4.14 -28.12 -11.55
N ALA A 96 -4.49 -28.88 -10.51
CA ALA A 96 -4.82 -30.29 -10.62
C ALA A 96 -6.11 -30.50 -11.46
N PRO A 97 -6.31 -31.68 -12.08
CA PRO A 97 -7.52 -31.97 -12.84
C PRO A 97 -8.79 -31.77 -11.99
N GLY A 98 -9.79 -31.09 -12.55
CA GLY A 98 -11.06 -30.80 -11.87
C GLY A 98 -11.04 -29.63 -10.89
N VAL A 99 -9.88 -28.99 -10.65
CA VAL A 99 -9.78 -27.78 -9.81
C VAL A 99 -10.08 -26.54 -10.65
N ASP A 100 -11.01 -25.70 -10.18
CA ASP A 100 -11.27 -24.40 -10.78
C ASP A 100 -10.03 -23.50 -10.69
N PRO A 101 -9.47 -23.01 -11.82
CA PRO A 101 -8.25 -22.22 -11.81
C PRO A 101 -8.47 -20.74 -11.48
N PHE A 102 -9.72 -20.26 -11.36
CA PHE A 102 -9.98 -18.84 -11.16
C PHE A 102 -9.86 -18.42 -9.69
N TYR A 103 -9.28 -17.25 -9.46
CA TYR A 103 -9.10 -16.63 -8.14
C TYR A 103 -9.56 -15.17 -8.21
N THR A 104 -10.50 -14.80 -7.35
CA THR A 104 -11.11 -13.46 -7.34
C THR A 104 -10.68 -12.69 -6.08
N TYR A 105 -10.32 -11.43 -6.23
CA TYR A 105 -9.88 -10.57 -5.12
C TYR A 105 -10.32 -9.11 -5.34
N PRO A 106 -10.41 -8.30 -4.26
CA PRO A 106 -10.75 -6.89 -4.37
C PRO A 106 -9.54 -6.05 -4.80
N VAL A 107 -9.78 -5.06 -5.65
CA VAL A 107 -8.83 -4.02 -6.03
C VAL A 107 -9.34 -2.68 -5.51
N ALA A 108 -8.47 -1.92 -4.85
CA ALA A 108 -8.84 -0.60 -4.32
C ALA A 108 -9.13 0.39 -5.46
N ILE A 109 -10.29 1.03 -5.41
CA ILE A 109 -10.58 2.25 -6.19
C ILE A 109 -10.40 3.47 -5.29
N ARG A 110 -10.85 3.39 -4.04
CA ARG A 110 -10.74 4.46 -3.04
C ARG A 110 -10.48 3.89 -1.66
N CYS A 111 -9.68 4.63 -0.88
CA CYS A 111 -9.25 4.25 0.46
C CYS A 111 -9.50 5.43 1.40
N ASP A 112 -10.03 5.14 2.60
CA ASP A 112 -10.37 6.15 3.60
C ASP A 112 -9.92 5.70 5.01
N CYS A 113 -9.82 6.66 5.92
CA CYS A 113 -9.65 6.40 7.35
C CYS A 113 -11.02 6.19 8.01
N ASP A 114 -11.34 4.94 8.35
CA ASP A 114 -12.64 4.60 8.94
C ASP A 114 -12.53 3.56 10.07
N ILE A 115 -13.63 3.26 10.76
CA ILE A 115 -13.71 2.17 11.73
C ILE A 115 -13.48 0.85 10.99
N CYS A 116 -12.79 -0.08 11.65
CA CYS A 116 -12.63 -1.42 11.10
C CYS A 116 -13.98 -2.15 11.05
N SER A 117 -14.45 -2.45 9.85
CA SER A 117 -15.68 -3.19 9.62
C SER A 117 -15.39 -4.69 9.52
N THR A 118 -15.90 -5.47 10.48
CA THR A 118 -15.77 -6.93 10.49
C THR A 118 -16.56 -7.63 9.38
N ALA A 119 -17.42 -6.90 8.65
CA ALA A 119 -18.16 -7.45 7.53
C ALA A 119 -17.28 -7.73 6.31
N THR A 120 -16.20 -6.96 6.13
CA THR A 120 -15.33 -7.02 4.94
C THR A 120 -13.85 -7.09 5.27
N THR A 121 -13.50 -6.92 6.54
CA THR A 121 -12.11 -6.82 6.99
C THR A 121 -11.95 -7.62 8.27
N GLU A 122 -10.88 -8.41 8.33
CA GLU A 122 -10.48 -9.09 9.56
C GLU A 122 -9.84 -8.06 10.49
N CYS A 123 -10.59 -7.69 11.53
CA CYS A 123 -10.18 -6.72 12.53
C CYS A 123 -9.51 -7.48 13.69
N GLU A 124 -8.18 -7.43 13.76
CA GLU A 124 -7.41 -7.98 14.87
C GLU A 124 -7.23 -6.94 15.98
N THR A 125 -7.26 -7.39 17.24
CA THR A 125 -7.11 -6.57 18.45
C THR A 125 -5.67 -6.44 18.91
#